data_AF-A0A830GTE3-F1
#
_entry.id   AF-A0A830GTE3-F1
#
_cell.length_a   1.000
_cell.length_b   1.000
_cell.length_c   1.000
_cell.angle_alpha   90.00
_cell.angle_beta   90.00
_cell.angle_gamma   90.00
#
_symmetry.space_group_name_H-M   'P 1'
#
loop_
_entity.id
_entity.type
_entity.pdbx_description
1 polymer ?
#
loop_
_entity_poly.entity_id
_entity_poly.type
_entity_poly.pdbx_seq_one_letter_code
_entity_poly.pdbx_strand_id
1 'polypeptide(L)'
;MEVPRQGSGNSERRHGIASIVCADNYDKYIIYAVDSVLTASVSKSAGNSITEECAKEQNILTDLGDGKAVMPPPGSDIRDLRSWRDMARNYIRCISSKIISNTDIILTASRGTFTLYKDISWKYEASYPATIVGELLWGLWQKVKDEGVEGDQVDLDIDLTHGINFMPALTLHVGRFLASLLLMKGARKVMIRAFNATPGDWLYMKFLSEDMATIEVPAQPRSPIIEALGKGLPLVMHRLCNDNLHSVADDVFNYVEASIDLNGRTVKYKNPGINVERLYESLLEQLACKRSTNKLSQLLNSELFSKVNKTIEAMVKHELNNMKNGIDRASPDVMKQLNNNEKVKYSKVLPWECVERQDECSPCPGGNDRNLIAHAGLLRECTSIRKSDSDYVIEIDDKVLSCLDNTRDEN
;
A
#
# COMPACT_ATOMS: atom_id res chain seq x y z
N MET A 1 18.21 -3.17 -29.26
CA MET A 1 18.05 -4.51 -28.67
C MET A 1 16.80 -5.11 -29.27
N GLU A 2 16.85 -6.35 -29.78
CA GLU A 2 15.62 -7.06 -30.17
C GLU A 2 15.10 -7.74 -28.91
N VAL A 3 13.85 -7.48 -28.53
CA VAL A 3 13.20 -8.17 -27.42
C VAL A 3 12.05 -8.99 -28.01
N PRO A 4 12.24 -10.30 -28.27
CA PRO A 4 11.15 -11.16 -28.67
C PRO A 4 10.15 -11.31 -27.52
N ARG A 5 8.87 -10.98 -27.75
CA ARG A 5 7.77 -11.26 -26.83
C ARG A 5 7.16 -12.62 -27.22
N GLN A 6 7.02 -13.53 -26.26
CA GLN A 6 6.28 -14.78 -26.48
C GLN A 6 5.01 -14.79 -25.60
N GLY A 7 3.87 -14.53 -26.23
CA GLY A 7 2.54 -14.61 -25.62
C GLY A 7 1.49 -14.96 -26.67
N SER A 8 0.77 -16.08 -26.45
CA SER A 8 -0.37 -16.58 -27.24
C SER A 8 -0.24 -16.49 -28.77
N GLY A 9 0.49 -17.41 -29.40
CA GLY A 9 0.27 -17.78 -30.80
C GLY A 9 0.98 -16.97 -31.90
N ASN A 10 1.46 -15.74 -31.62
CA ASN A 10 2.27 -14.95 -32.56
C ASN A 10 3.45 -14.29 -31.82
N SER A 11 4.69 -14.60 -32.22
CA SER A 11 5.88 -13.95 -31.69
C SER A 11 6.11 -12.62 -32.41
N GLU A 12 5.51 -11.54 -31.91
CA GLU A 12 5.88 -10.20 -32.35
C GLU A 12 7.22 -9.81 -31.74
N ARG A 13 8.20 -9.54 -32.61
CA ARG A 13 9.48 -8.96 -32.20
C ARG A 13 9.31 -7.46 -32.09
N ARG A 14 9.77 -6.89 -30.98
CA ARG A 14 9.78 -5.44 -30.79
C ARG A 14 11.19 -4.93 -30.60
N HIS A 15 11.48 -3.84 -31.29
CA HIS A 15 12.79 -3.19 -31.26
C HIS A 15 12.75 -2.04 -30.26
N GLY A 16 13.70 -2.05 -29.34
CA GLY A 16 13.79 -1.02 -28.32
C GLY A 16 15.13 -1.01 -27.61
N ILE A 17 15.27 -0.08 -26.68
CA ILE A 17 16.40 0.03 -25.74
C ILE A 17 16.02 -0.43 -24.33
N ALA A 18 14.75 -0.73 -24.11
CA ALA A 18 14.18 -1.21 -22.85
C ALA A 18 13.03 -2.17 -23.14
N SER A 19 12.75 -3.09 -22.22
CA SER A 19 11.71 -4.12 -22.34
C SER A 19 10.28 -3.57 -22.21
N ILE A 20 10.13 -2.31 -21.76
CA ILE A 20 8.84 -1.62 -21.72
C ILE A 20 8.18 -1.50 -23.10
N VAL A 21 8.93 -1.59 -24.22
CA VAL A 21 8.34 -1.66 -25.57
C VAL A 21 7.47 -2.90 -25.78
N CYS A 22 7.67 -3.95 -24.97
CA CYS A 22 6.86 -5.16 -24.97
C CYS A 22 5.60 -5.03 -24.11
N ALA A 23 5.42 -3.91 -23.41
CA ALA A 23 4.28 -3.66 -22.54
C ALA A 23 3.16 -2.95 -23.33
N ASP A 24 2.14 -3.70 -23.73
CA ASP A 24 0.97 -3.16 -24.44
C ASP A 24 -0.26 -3.10 -23.56
N ASN A 25 -1.08 -2.07 -23.79
CA ASN A 25 -2.44 -1.93 -23.27
C ASN A 25 -2.53 -1.86 -21.74
N TYR A 26 -1.65 -1.06 -21.11
CA TYR A 26 -1.80 -0.71 -19.70
C TYR A 26 -2.42 0.68 -19.57
N ASP A 27 -3.29 0.85 -18.58
CA ASP A 27 -3.91 2.14 -18.26
C ASP A 27 -2.89 3.14 -17.71
N LYS A 28 -1.85 2.65 -17.03
CA LYS A 28 -0.81 3.47 -16.42
C LYS A 28 0.55 2.77 -16.45
N TYR A 29 1.57 3.54 -16.80
CA TYR A 29 2.97 3.12 -16.81
C TYR A 29 3.75 3.85 -15.72
N ILE A 30 4.40 3.10 -14.83
CA ILE A 30 5.19 3.66 -13.73
C ILE A 30 6.63 3.16 -13.84
N ILE A 31 7.59 4.08 -13.93
CA ILE A 31 9.02 3.79 -13.91
C ILE A 31 9.53 4.00 -12.49
N TYR A 32 10.02 2.93 -11.88
CA TYR A 32 10.78 2.98 -10.64
C TYR A 32 12.28 3.05 -10.94
N ALA A 33 12.94 4.11 -10.46
CA ALA A 33 14.38 4.25 -10.48
C ALA A 33 14.94 4.72 -9.13
N VAL A 34 16.22 4.48 -8.93
CA VAL A 34 16.99 5.07 -7.82
C VAL A 34 17.68 6.34 -8.30
N ASP A 35 17.83 7.32 -7.41
CA ASP A 35 18.39 8.63 -7.75
C ASP A 35 19.88 8.62 -8.14
N SER A 36 20.57 7.47 -8.02
CA SER A 36 21.92 7.26 -8.54
C SER A 36 22.01 7.13 -10.06
N VAL A 37 20.87 7.19 -10.75
CA VAL A 37 20.81 7.33 -12.22
C VAL A 37 21.61 8.54 -12.73
N LEU A 38 21.73 9.61 -11.91
CA LEU A 38 22.55 10.80 -12.20
C LEU A 38 24.04 10.60 -11.92
N THR A 39 24.46 9.39 -11.64
CA THR A 39 25.87 9.01 -11.48
C THR A 39 26.10 7.66 -12.16
N ALA A 40 25.52 7.49 -13.36
CA ALA A 40 25.70 6.32 -14.21
C ALA A 40 26.73 6.59 -15.32
N SER A 41 27.56 5.60 -15.61
CA SER A 41 28.52 5.69 -16.71
C SER A 41 27.79 5.47 -18.04
N VAL A 42 28.18 6.22 -19.06
CA VAL A 42 27.69 6.04 -20.43
C VAL A 42 28.75 5.24 -21.18
N SER A 43 28.54 3.93 -21.31
CA SER A 43 29.47 3.04 -22.00
C SER A 43 29.68 3.45 -23.46
N LYS A 44 30.94 3.44 -23.92
CA LYS A 44 31.33 3.64 -25.33
C LYS A 44 30.92 2.50 -26.27
N SER A 45 30.70 1.28 -25.76
CA SER A 45 30.53 0.06 -26.59
C SER A 45 29.08 -0.29 -26.93
N ALA A 46 28.11 0.38 -26.32
CA ALA A 46 26.68 0.26 -26.64
C ALA A 46 26.07 1.65 -26.54
N GLY A 47 26.45 2.53 -27.48
CA GLY A 47 25.94 3.89 -27.59
C GLY A 47 24.42 3.88 -27.74
N ASN A 48 23.73 4.01 -26.62
CA ASN A 48 22.32 4.32 -26.64
C ASN A 48 22.21 5.82 -26.92
N SER A 49 22.10 6.20 -28.19
CA SER A 49 22.04 7.59 -28.63
C SER A 49 20.97 8.39 -27.87
N ILE A 50 19.88 7.74 -27.47
CA ILE A 50 18.79 8.33 -26.69
C ILE A 50 19.26 8.77 -25.31
N THR A 51 20.04 7.95 -24.58
CA THR A 51 20.51 8.32 -23.24
C THR A 51 21.53 9.44 -23.31
N GLU A 52 22.44 9.41 -24.29
CA GLU A 52 23.39 10.51 -24.53
C GLU A 52 22.68 11.82 -24.91
N GLU A 53 21.71 11.76 -25.82
CA GLU A 53 20.93 12.91 -26.26
C GLU A 53 20.16 13.53 -25.10
N CYS A 54 19.45 12.72 -24.32
CA CYS A 54 18.73 13.20 -23.14
C CYS A 54 19.67 13.76 -22.07
N ALA A 55 20.85 13.16 -21.87
CA ALA A 55 21.83 13.71 -20.94
C ALA A 55 22.38 15.07 -21.41
N LYS A 56 22.55 15.28 -22.73
CA LYS A 56 22.91 16.58 -23.30
C LYS A 56 21.80 17.60 -23.14
N GLU A 57 20.56 17.24 -23.46
CA GLU A 57 19.39 18.12 -23.31
C GLU A 57 19.23 18.63 -21.87
N GLN A 58 19.55 17.78 -20.88
CA GLN A 58 19.50 18.15 -19.47
C GLN A 58 20.78 18.78 -18.93
N ASN A 59 21.80 19.01 -19.77
CA ASN A 59 23.13 19.53 -19.40
C ASN A 59 23.84 18.74 -18.30
N ILE A 60 23.72 17.40 -18.33
CA ILE A 60 24.32 16.48 -17.35
C ILE A 60 25.25 15.46 -18.02
N LEU A 61 25.64 15.69 -19.27
CA LEU A 61 26.63 14.84 -19.93
C LEU A 61 28.02 15.42 -19.73
N THR A 62 28.85 14.73 -18.95
CA THR A 62 30.23 15.12 -18.70
C THR A 62 31.19 14.22 -19.48
N ASP A 63 32.11 14.82 -20.22
CA ASP A 63 33.21 14.12 -20.89
C ASP A 63 34.35 13.85 -19.91
N LEU A 64 34.76 12.58 -19.82
CA LEU A 64 35.83 12.10 -18.94
C LEU A 64 37.10 11.71 -19.76
N GLY A 65 37.20 12.18 -21.01
CA GLY A 65 38.28 11.94 -21.97
C GLY A 65 38.16 10.58 -22.67
N ASP A 66 38.22 9.52 -21.90
CA ASP A 66 38.12 8.14 -22.40
C ASP A 66 36.68 7.59 -22.36
N GLY A 67 35.70 8.39 -21.93
CA GLY A 67 34.30 7.99 -21.75
C GLY A 67 33.41 9.18 -21.41
N LYS A 68 32.10 8.95 -21.33
CA LYS A 68 31.12 9.96 -20.89
C LYS A 68 30.38 9.45 -19.66
N ALA A 69 29.86 10.36 -18.85
CA ALA A 69 29.04 10.03 -17.71
C ALA A 69 27.84 10.97 -17.60
N VAL A 70 26.74 10.44 -17.07
CA VAL A 70 25.61 11.24 -16.63
C VAL A 70 25.96 11.75 -15.23
N MET A 71 26.24 13.05 -15.10
CA MET A 71 26.46 13.74 -13.83
C MET A 71 26.23 15.25 -13.98
N PRO A 72 25.76 15.94 -12.94
CA PRO A 72 25.71 17.39 -12.94
C PRO A 72 27.10 18.01 -13.17
N PRO A 73 27.21 19.12 -13.91
CA PRO A 73 28.48 19.76 -14.16
C PRO A 73 29.06 20.37 -12.88
N PRO A 74 30.39 20.41 -12.72
CA PRO A 74 31.03 21.13 -11.62
C PRO A 74 30.52 22.58 -11.55
N GLY A 75 30.13 23.02 -10.34
CA GLY A 75 29.59 24.37 -10.12
C GLY A 75 28.08 24.53 -10.30
N SER A 76 27.33 23.46 -10.61
CA SER A 76 25.86 23.52 -10.56
C SER A 76 25.38 23.80 -9.13
N ASP A 77 24.33 24.62 -8.97
CA ASP A 77 23.78 24.99 -7.65
C ASP A 77 22.86 23.92 -7.03
N ILE A 78 23.18 22.65 -7.25
CA ILE A 78 22.39 21.52 -6.72
C ILE A 78 22.91 21.19 -5.33
N ARG A 79 22.19 21.63 -4.31
CA ARG A 79 22.57 21.43 -2.90
C ARG A 79 21.64 20.53 -2.11
N ASP A 80 20.44 20.29 -2.63
CA ASP A 80 19.38 19.55 -1.96
C ASP A 80 18.83 18.40 -2.81
N LEU A 81 18.19 17.46 -2.12
CA LEU A 81 17.63 16.25 -2.73
C LEU A 81 16.52 16.54 -3.75
N ARG A 82 15.76 17.62 -3.54
CA ARG A 82 14.66 17.98 -4.45
C ARG A 82 15.21 18.33 -5.82
N SER A 83 16.16 19.26 -5.87
CA SER A 83 16.82 19.69 -7.11
C SER A 83 17.51 18.53 -7.81
N TRP A 84 18.17 17.65 -7.05
CA TRP A 84 18.79 16.43 -7.58
C TRP A 84 17.78 15.46 -8.20
N ARG A 85 16.68 15.18 -7.51
CA ARG A 85 15.64 14.27 -8.02
C ARG A 85 14.83 14.90 -9.15
N ASP A 86 14.64 16.21 -9.16
CA ASP A 86 14.00 16.91 -10.27
C ASP A 86 14.82 16.76 -11.56
N MET A 87 16.13 16.89 -11.46
CA MET A 87 17.06 16.64 -12.57
C MET A 87 17.01 15.16 -13.03
N ALA A 88 17.07 14.21 -12.10
CA ALA A 88 16.97 12.79 -12.41
C ALA A 88 15.64 12.46 -13.11
N ARG A 89 14.55 13.05 -12.64
CA ARG A 89 13.21 12.85 -13.20
C ARG A 89 13.11 13.40 -14.61
N ASN A 90 13.67 14.58 -14.87
CA ASN A 90 13.66 15.16 -16.22
C ASN A 90 14.49 14.33 -17.20
N TYR A 91 15.65 13.82 -16.75
CA TYR A 91 16.46 12.91 -17.55
C TYR A 91 15.72 11.61 -17.90
N ILE A 92 15.13 10.93 -16.91
CA ILE A 92 14.35 9.71 -17.15
C ILE A 92 13.13 10.00 -18.03
N ARG A 93 12.44 11.13 -17.82
CA ARG A 93 11.27 11.52 -18.62
C ARG A 93 11.62 11.75 -20.09
N CYS A 94 12.78 12.34 -20.36
CA CYS A 94 13.26 12.48 -21.73
C CYS A 94 13.49 11.11 -22.39
N ILE A 95 14.08 10.15 -21.66
CA ILE A 95 14.30 8.80 -22.19
C ILE A 95 12.96 8.10 -22.41
N SER A 96 12.07 8.14 -21.41
CA SER A 96 10.82 7.40 -21.46
C SER A 96 9.89 7.94 -22.55
N SER A 97 9.79 9.26 -22.74
CA SER A 97 8.94 9.86 -23.77
C SER A 97 9.34 9.48 -25.20
N LYS A 98 10.61 9.13 -25.43
CA LYS A 98 11.13 8.63 -26.71
C LYS A 98 10.82 7.14 -26.94
N ILE A 99 10.31 6.43 -25.93
CA ILE A 99 9.98 5.00 -25.99
C ILE A 99 8.46 4.79 -25.87
N ILE A 100 7.82 5.46 -24.91
CA ILE A 100 6.40 5.33 -24.59
C ILE A 100 5.85 6.64 -24.02
N SER A 101 4.65 7.02 -24.43
CA SER A 101 3.98 8.21 -23.93
C SER A 101 3.40 7.99 -22.52
N ASN A 102 3.32 9.06 -21.73
CA ASN A 102 2.57 9.12 -20.47
C ASN A 102 3.08 8.17 -19.36
N THR A 103 4.33 8.33 -18.96
CA THR A 103 4.93 7.59 -17.85
C THR A 103 5.01 8.42 -16.57
N ASP A 104 4.58 7.83 -15.46
CA ASP A 104 4.92 8.30 -14.13
C ASP A 104 6.31 7.83 -13.72
N ILE A 105 7.01 8.63 -12.91
CA ILE A 105 8.37 8.32 -12.46
C ILE A 105 8.41 8.43 -10.94
N ILE A 106 8.87 7.36 -10.30
CA ILE A 106 9.17 7.29 -8.88
C ILE A 106 10.68 7.19 -8.70
N LEU A 107 11.22 8.09 -7.90
CA LEU A 107 12.63 8.12 -7.54
C LEU A 107 12.78 7.87 -6.05
N THR A 108 13.60 6.88 -5.71
CA THR A 108 13.96 6.58 -4.32
C THR A 108 15.44 6.85 -4.07
N ALA A 109 15.80 6.88 -2.80
CA ALA A 109 17.17 6.96 -2.34
C ALA A 109 18.01 5.79 -2.87
N SER A 110 19.29 6.06 -3.01
CA SER A 110 20.31 5.07 -3.37
C SER A 110 21.19 4.73 -2.19
N ARG A 111 21.93 3.63 -2.27
CA ARG A 111 22.92 3.24 -1.26
C ARG A 111 24.15 2.61 -1.92
N GLY A 112 25.33 2.96 -1.42
CA GLY A 112 26.58 2.35 -1.82
C GLY A 112 27.50 3.31 -2.58
N THR A 113 28.56 2.75 -3.15
CA THR A 113 29.53 3.50 -3.96
C THR A 113 29.40 3.09 -5.42
N PHE A 114 29.14 4.05 -6.29
CA PHE A 114 29.01 3.83 -7.73
C PHE A 114 30.25 4.36 -8.42
N THR A 115 31.06 3.46 -8.98
CA THR A 115 32.27 3.82 -9.71
C THR A 115 31.91 4.08 -11.16
N LEU A 116 32.12 5.31 -11.61
CA LEU A 116 31.78 5.77 -12.95
C LEU A 116 32.89 5.46 -13.94
N TYR A 117 34.11 5.88 -13.62
CA TYR A 117 35.28 5.73 -14.47
C TYR A 117 36.57 5.88 -13.66
N LYS A 118 37.51 4.93 -13.78
CA LYS A 118 38.77 4.90 -13.02
C LYS A 118 38.52 5.25 -11.53
N ASP A 119 39.09 6.37 -11.05
CA ASP A 119 39.01 6.84 -9.66
C ASP A 119 37.83 7.80 -9.38
N ILE A 120 36.88 7.90 -10.31
CA ILE A 120 35.67 8.73 -10.17
C ILE A 120 34.55 7.87 -9.62
N SER A 121 34.23 8.06 -8.34
CA SER A 121 33.14 7.36 -7.66
C SER A 121 32.23 8.32 -6.92
N TRP A 122 30.95 7.98 -6.87
CA TRP A 122 29.95 8.66 -6.06
C TRP A 122 29.53 7.80 -4.88
N LYS A 123 29.42 8.42 -3.71
CA LYS A 123 29.02 7.76 -2.46
C LYS A 123 27.60 8.16 -2.09
N TYR A 124 26.77 7.16 -1.80
CA TYR A 124 25.40 7.33 -1.31
C TYR A 124 25.33 6.75 0.10
N GLU A 125 25.33 7.65 1.08
CA GLU A 125 25.54 7.35 2.49
C GLU A 125 24.29 7.59 3.31
N ALA A 126 24.14 6.83 4.40
CA ALA A 126 23.03 6.98 5.37
C ALA A 126 21.62 6.77 4.79
N SER A 127 21.48 6.11 3.63
CA SER A 127 20.23 5.50 3.19
C SER A 127 20.06 4.12 3.82
N TYR A 128 18.92 3.88 4.45
CA TYR A 128 18.52 2.58 4.98
C TYR A 128 17.60 1.89 3.97
N PRO A 129 17.63 0.53 3.86
CA PRO A 129 16.71 -0.19 2.97
C PRO A 129 15.24 0.19 3.21
N ALA A 130 14.86 0.40 4.47
CA ALA A 130 13.52 0.86 4.85
C ALA A 130 13.13 2.21 4.22
N THR A 131 14.08 3.14 4.04
CA THR A 131 13.85 4.39 3.32
C THR A 131 13.44 4.12 1.88
N ILE A 132 14.21 3.29 1.17
CA ILE A 132 13.95 2.95 -0.23
C ILE A 132 12.57 2.31 -0.40
N VAL A 133 12.25 1.34 0.46
CA VAL A 133 10.96 0.65 0.47
C VAL A 133 9.81 1.62 0.74
N GLY A 134 9.97 2.48 1.75
CA GLY A 134 8.94 3.45 2.14
C GLY A 134 8.68 4.51 1.06
N GLU A 135 9.74 5.04 0.44
CA GLU A 135 9.61 5.98 -0.68
C GLU A 135 8.94 5.32 -1.90
N LEU A 136 9.25 4.05 -2.19
CA LEU A 136 8.61 3.32 -3.27
C LEU A 136 7.12 3.09 -2.99
N LEU A 137 6.78 2.58 -1.80
CA LEU A 137 5.38 2.33 -1.41
C LEU A 137 4.56 3.61 -1.46
N TRP A 138 5.07 4.69 -0.86
CA TRP A 138 4.42 6.00 -0.87
C TRP A 138 4.26 6.51 -2.30
N GLY A 139 5.34 6.49 -3.08
CA GLY A 139 5.33 6.94 -4.47
C GLY A 139 4.30 6.19 -5.29
N LEU A 140 4.25 4.86 -5.20
CA LEU A 140 3.29 4.02 -5.92
C LEU A 140 1.86 4.35 -5.48
N TRP A 141 1.61 4.41 -4.18
CA TRP A 141 0.30 4.75 -3.64
C TRP A 141 -0.19 6.10 -4.16
N GLN A 142 0.65 7.14 -4.10
CA GLN A 142 0.30 8.47 -4.61
C GLN A 142 -0.06 8.47 -6.11
N LYS A 143 0.48 7.54 -6.90
CA LYS A 143 0.14 7.40 -8.31
C LYS A 143 -1.17 6.68 -8.59
N VAL A 144 -1.66 5.85 -7.67
CA VAL A 144 -2.86 5.03 -7.91
C VAL A 144 -4.01 5.29 -6.95
N LYS A 145 -3.80 6.12 -5.90
CA LYS A 145 -4.80 6.39 -4.86
C LYS A 145 -6.10 7.00 -5.38
N ASP A 146 -6.05 7.73 -6.50
CA ASP A 146 -7.20 8.42 -7.08
C ASP A 146 -7.89 7.63 -8.21
N GLU A 147 -7.35 6.47 -8.59
CA GLU A 147 -7.92 5.62 -9.65
C GLU A 147 -9.23 4.94 -9.22
N GLY A 148 -10.22 4.82 -10.11
CA GLY A 148 -11.44 4.05 -9.81
C GLY A 148 -11.14 2.54 -9.89
N VAL A 149 -11.22 1.82 -8.76
CA VAL A 149 -10.92 0.36 -8.71
C VAL A 149 -12.04 -0.48 -8.06
N GLU A 150 -13.18 0.11 -7.74
CA GLU A 150 -14.26 -0.57 -7.00
C GLU A 150 -14.84 -1.74 -7.81
N GLY A 151 -14.82 -2.95 -7.25
CA GLY A 151 -15.38 -4.15 -7.87
C GLY A 151 -14.53 -4.77 -9.00
N ASP A 152 -13.48 -4.09 -9.44
CA ASP A 152 -12.66 -4.51 -10.58
C ASP A 152 -11.55 -5.49 -10.19
N GLN A 153 -11.02 -6.20 -11.20
CA GLN A 153 -9.72 -6.86 -11.10
C GLN A 153 -8.66 -5.85 -11.48
N VAL A 154 -7.65 -5.66 -10.63
CA VAL A 154 -6.48 -4.84 -10.95
C VAL A 154 -5.31 -5.74 -11.32
N ASP A 155 -4.69 -5.48 -12.47
CA ASP A 155 -3.51 -6.19 -12.93
C ASP A 155 -2.25 -5.36 -12.65
N LEU A 156 -1.36 -5.88 -11.80
CA LEU A 156 -0.07 -5.29 -11.47
C LEU A 156 1.05 -6.07 -12.16
N ASP A 157 1.49 -5.56 -13.31
CA ASP A 157 2.55 -6.18 -14.11
C ASP A 157 3.89 -5.49 -13.86
N ILE A 158 4.83 -6.24 -13.32
CA ILE A 158 6.13 -5.75 -12.84
C ILE A 158 7.23 -6.28 -13.77
N ASP A 159 7.84 -5.38 -14.53
CA ASP A 159 9.02 -5.69 -15.33
C ASP A 159 10.29 -5.53 -14.49
N LEU A 160 11.02 -6.63 -14.32
CA LEU A 160 12.20 -6.72 -13.48
C LEU A 160 13.51 -6.76 -14.28
N THR A 161 13.42 -6.69 -15.61
CA THR A 161 14.55 -6.84 -16.54
C THR A 161 15.70 -5.86 -16.27
N HIS A 162 15.37 -4.61 -15.94
CA HIS A 162 16.35 -3.53 -15.73
C HIS A 162 16.57 -3.20 -14.25
N GLY A 163 15.98 -3.99 -13.34
CA GLY A 163 16.16 -3.79 -11.90
C GLY A 163 17.55 -4.22 -11.46
N ILE A 164 18.25 -3.35 -10.72
CA ILE A 164 19.59 -3.65 -10.20
C ILE A 164 19.53 -4.28 -8.80
N ASN A 165 20.33 -5.33 -8.59
CA ASN A 165 20.59 -5.96 -7.28
C ASN A 165 19.33 -6.22 -6.43
N PHE A 166 19.03 -5.32 -5.49
CA PHE A 166 17.93 -5.45 -4.53
C PHE A 166 16.56 -5.04 -5.10
N MET A 167 16.53 -4.25 -6.18
CA MET A 167 15.30 -3.64 -6.70
C MET A 167 14.24 -4.68 -7.07
N PRO A 168 14.55 -5.83 -7.72
CA PRO A 168 13.50 -6.78 -8.07
C PRO A 168 12.77 -7.37 -6.86
N ALA A 169 13.51 -7.86 -5.87
CA ALA A 169 12.93 -8.43 -4.65
C ALA A 169 12.13 -7.37 -3.87
N LEU A 170 12.68 -6.15 -3.77
CA LEU A 170 12.03 -5.04 -3.09
C LEU A 170 10.73 -4.62 -3.78
N THR A 171 10.75 -4.49 -5.11
CA THR A 171 9.58 -4.05 -5.89
C THR A 171 8.45 -5.07 -5.80
N LEU A 172 8.75 -6.37 -5.83
CA LEU A 172 7.76 -7.42 -5.61
C LEU A 172 7.15 -7.33 -4.21
N HIS A 173 7.98 -7.14 -3.17
CA HIS A 173 7.50 -6.99 -1.81
C HIS A 173 6.58 -5.77 -1.64
N VAL A 174 6.99 -4.60 -2.15
CA VAL A 174 6.15 -3.40 -2.14
C VAL A 174 4.89 -3.57 -2.99
N GLY A 175 4.96 -4.33 -4.08
CA GLY A 175 3.81 -4.68 -4.91
C GLY A 175 2.70 -5.39 -4.12
N ARG A 176 3.05 -6.26 -3.17
CA ARG A 176 2.07 -6.93 -2.29
C ARG A 176 1.42 -5.97 -1.28
N PHE A 177 2.18 -5.02 -0.74
CA PHE A 177 1.61 -3.94 0.07
C PHE A 177 0.66 -3.07 -0.75
N LEU A 178 1.05 -2.68 -1.97
CA LEU A 178 0.18 -1.92 -2.87
C LEU A 178 -1.09 -2.70 -3.22
N ALA A 179 -0.97 -3.99 -3.53
CA ALA A 179 -2.12 -4.86 -3.79
C ALA A 179 -3.08 -4.91 -2.58
N SER A 180 -2.54 -5.02 -1.37
CA SER A 180 -3.34 -4.97 -0.14
C SER A 180 -4.09 -3.63 0.02
N LEU A 181 -3.43 -2.51 -0.28
CA LEU A 181 -4.08 -1.19 -0.27
C LEU A 181 -5.18 -1.08 -1.34
N LEU A 182 -4.96 -1.62 -2.54
CA LEU A 182 -5.96 -1.62 -3.62
C LEU A 182 -7.19 -2.49 -3.27
N LEU A 183 -6.98 -3.67 -2.67
CA LEU A 183 -8.07 -4.51 -2.15
C LEU A 183 -8.87 -3.77 -1.07
N MET A 184 -8.17 -3.11 -0.14
CA MET A 184 -8.81 -2.32 0.91
C MET A 184 -9.58 -1.13 0.34
N LYS A 185 -9.06 -0.51 -0.72
CA LYS A 185 -9.71 0.59 -1.44
C LYS A 185 -11.02 0.18 -2.12
N GLY A 186 -11.14 -1.08 -2.58
CA GLY A 186 -12.36 -1.55 -3.25
C GLY A 186 -12.15 -2.59 -4.35
N ALA A 187 -10.90 -2.89 -4.73
CA ALA A 187 -10.62 -3.88 -5.76
C ALA A 187 -11.18 -5.26 -5.35
N ARG A 188 -11.81 -5.96 -6.30
CA ARG A 188 -12.31 -7.31 -6.06
C ARG A 188 -11.17 -8.29 -5.84
N LYS A 189 -10.13 -8.17 -6.67
CA LYS A 189 -8.88 -8.95 -6.62
C LYS A 189 -7.73 -8.19 -7.30
N VAL A 190 -6.51 -8.54 -6.96
CA VAL A 190 -5.29 -7.99 -7.58
C VAL A 190 -4.43 -9.14 -8.11
N MET A 191 -4.07 -9.09 -9.38
CA MET A 191 -3.18 -10.06 -10.02
C MET A 191 -1.78 -9.47 -10.13
N ILE A 192 -0.80 -10.02 -9.43
CA ILE A 192 0.59 -9.60 -9.55
C ILE A 192 1.30 -10.53 -10.54
N ARG A 193 1.86 -9.98 -11.62
CA ARG A 193 2.65 -10.73 -12.60
C ARG A 193 4.03 -10.11 -12.71
N ALA A 194 5.06 -10.94 -12.62
CA ALA A 194 6.44 -10.46 -12.79
C ALA A 194 7.05 -11.01 -14.07
N PHE A 195 7.71 -10.12 -14.81
CA PHE A 195 8.33 -10.41 -16.08
C PHE A 195 9.83 -10.11 -16.02
N ASN A 196 10.62 -10.90 -16.74
CA ASN A 196 12.05 -10.69 -16.88
C ASN A 196 12.49 -11.13 -18.28
N ALA A 197 13.40 -10.38 -18.90
CA ALA A 197 14.06 -10.81 -20.13
C ALA A 197 15.23 -11.75 -19.80
N THR A 198 15.39 -12.83 -20.56
CA THR A 198 16.53 -13.73 -20.39
C THR A 198 17.84 -13.04 -20.79
N PRO A 199 18.94 -13.25 -20.04
CA PRO A 199 20.25 -12.77 -20.47
C PRO A 199 20.64 -13.36 -21.84
N GLY A 200 21.20 -12.53 -22.73
CA GLY A 200 21.64 -12.94 -24.06
C GLY A 200 20.53 -12.88 -25.11
N ASP A 201 19.50 -13.72 -24.97
CA ASP A 201 18.43 -13.87 -25.98
C ASP A 201 17.30 -12.85 -25.83
N TRP A 202 17.26 -12.11 -24.71
CA TRP A 202 16.25 -11.09 -24.41
C TRP A 202 14.81 -11.60 -24.53
N LEU A 203 14.59 -12.88 -24.25
CA LEU A 203 13.26 -13.48 -24.29
C LEU A 203 12.45 -12.96 -23.10
N TYR A 204 11.42 -12.16 -23.37
CA TYR A 204 10.60 -11.55 -22.34
C TYR A 204 9.57 -12.56 -21.81
N MET A 205 9.77 -13.05 -20.58
CA MET A 205 8.97 -14.12 -20.00
C MET A 205 8.33 -13.72 -18.67
N LYS A 206 7.12 -14.21 -18.45
CA LYS A 206 6.49 -14.20 -17.12
C LYS A 206 7.10 -15.31 -16.28
N PHE A 207 7.59 -14.98 -15.09
CA PHE A 207 8.17 -15.97 -14.18
C PHE A 207 7.44 -16.04 -12.82
N LEU A 208 6.60 -15.05 -12.50
CA LEU A 208 5.74 -15.05 -11.32
C LEU A 208 4.31 -14.67 -11.70
N SER A 209 3.33 -15.30 -11.05
CA SER A 209 1.91 -14.95 -11.14
C SER A 209 1.26 -15.25 -9.79
N GLU A 210 0.78 -14.23 -9.09
CA GLU A 210 0.14 -14.33 -7.78
C GLU A 210 -1.27 -13.73 -7.85
N ASP A 211 -2.27 -14.46 -7.37
CA ASP A 211 -3.65 -13.95 -7.21
C ASP A 211 -3.83 -13.54 -5.75
N MET A 212 -4.02 -12.24 -5.52
CA MET A 212 -4.28 -11.67 -4.20
C MET A 212 -5.76 -11.28 -4.08
N ALA A 213 -6.47 -12.02 -3.23
CA ALA A 213 -7.85 -11.72 -2.84
C ALA A 213 -7.97 -11.23 -1.39
N THR A 214 -6.89 -11.36 -0.61
CA THR A 214 -6.79 -10.93 0.79
C THR A 214 -5.61 -10.00 1.02
N ILE A 215 -5.75 -9.08 1.96
CA ILE A 215 -4.71 -8.14 2.39
C ILE A 215 -3.70 -8.82 3.30
N GLU A 216 -2.48 -8.28 3.34
CA GLU A 216 -1.48 -8.63 4.35
C GLU A 216 -1.72 -7.78 5.62
N VAL A 217 -2.40 -8.33 6.62
CA VAL A 217 -2.52 -7.65 7.92
C VAL A 217 -1.18 -7.77 8.68
N PRO A 218 -0.62 -6.68 9.23
CA PRO A 218 0.56 -6.76 10.08
C PRO A 218 0.37 -7.78 11.21
N ALA A 219 1.37 -8.62 11.49
CA ALA A 219 1.26 -9.65 12.53
C ALA A 219 1.08 -9.07 13.93
N GLN A 220 1.65 -7.88 14.18
CA GLN A 220 1.51 -7.13 15.42
C GLN A 220 1.13 -5.68 15.08
N PRO A 221 -0.15 -5.41 14.80
CA PRO A 221 -0.62 -4.07 14.50
C PRO A 221 -0.36 -3.11 15.67
N ARG A 222 0.20 -1.93 15.38
CA ARG A 222 0.34 -0.83 16.35
C ARG A 222 -0.91 0.03 16.42
N SER A 223 -1.67 0.04 15.34
CA SER A 223 -2.96 0.71 15.24
C SER A 223 -4.05 -0.18 15.84
N PRO A 224 -4.81 0.30 16.85
CA PRO A 224 -5.94 -0.45 17.39
C PRO A 224 -7.06 -0.64 16.34
N ILE A 225 -7.11 0.22 15.31
CA ILE A 225 -8.06 0.09 14.19
C ILE A 225 -7.68 -1.11 13.32
N ILE A 226 -6.39 -1.27 13.01
CA ILE A 226 -5.90 -2.41 12.22
C ILE A 226 -5.96 -3.71 13.02
N GLU A 227 -5.72 -3.65 14.34
CA GLU A 227 -5.98 -4.77 15.23
C GLU A 227 -7.46 -5.19 15.19
N ALA A 228 -8.40 -4.24 15.33
CA ALA A 228 -9.82 -4.50 15.25
C ALA A 228 -10.25 -5.07 13.88
N LEU A 229 -9.68 -4.56 12.79
CA LEU A 229 -9.87 -5.10 11.45
C LEU A 229 -9.40 -6.56 11.35
N GLY A 230 -8.18 -6.84 11.81
CA GLY A 230 -7.57 -8.17 11.80
C GLY A 230 -8.30 -9.17 12.69
N LYS A 231 -8.96 -8.72 13.77
CA LYS A 231 -9.77 -9.53 14.68
C LYS A 231 -11.24 -9.68 14.24
N GLY A 232 -11.68 -8.98 13.19
CA GLY A 232 -13.08 -9.07 12.75
C GLY A 232 -14.07 -8.30 13.62
N LEU A 233 -13.70 -7.12 14.11
CA LEU A 233 -14.49 -6.32 15.06
C LEU A 233 -15.05 -5.05 14.39
N PRO A 234 -16.08 -5.14 13.51
CA PRO A 234 -16.57 -4.03 12.69
C PRO A 234 -16.93 -2.76 13.47
N LEU A 235 -17.65 -2.90 14.58
CA LEU A 235 -18.11 -1.74 15.34
C LEU A 235 -17.03 -1.13 16.22
N VAL A 236 -16.08 -1.94 16.69
CA VAL A 236 -14.90 -1.45 17.40
C VAL A 236 -14.06 -0.60 16.44
N MET A 237 -13.80 -1.13 15.24
CA MET A 237 -13.11 -0.40 14.18
C MET A 237 -13.84 0.91 13.84
N HIS A 238 -15.16 0.88 13.62
CA HIS A 238 -15.93 2.08 13.31
C HIS A 238 -15.91 3.13 14.45
N ARG A 239 -16.02 2.69 15.71
CA ARG A 239 -15.94 3.59 16.88
C ARG A 239 -14.59 4.30 16.92
N LEU A 240 -13.49 3.54 16.81
CA LEU A 240 -12.13 4.08 16.82
C LEU A 240 -11.87 5.05 15.65
N CYS A 241 -12.41 4.77 14.47
CA CYS A 241 -12.32 5.64 13.30
C CYS A 241 -13.05 6.98 13.47
N ASN A 242 -14.11 7.04 14.29
CA ASN A 242 -14.84 8.29 14.55
C ASN A 242 -14.21 9.12 15.69
N ASP A 243 -13.58 8.47 16.66
CA ASP A 243 -12.91 9.17 17.77
C ASP A 243 -11.59 9.82 17.35
N ASN A 244 -10.93 9.26 16.33
CA ASN A 244 -9.69 9.78 15.81
C ASN A 244 -9.90 10.46 14.45
N LEU A 245 -9.86 11.80 14.43
CA LEU A 245 -9.67 12.57 13.20
C LEU A 245 -8.26 12.30 12.64
N HIS A 246 -8.10 11.24 11.84
CA HIS A 246 -6.79 10.82 11.34
C HIS A 246 -6.37 11.57 10.05
N SER A 247 -5.35 12.44 10.15
CA SER A 247 -4.53 12.96 9.03
C SER A 247 -3.18 12.25 8.88
N VAL A 248 -3.04 11.02 9.40
CA VAL A 248 -1.74 10.51 9.82
C VAL A 248 -0.80 10.10 8.65
N ALA A 249 -1.28 9.62 7.51
CA ALA A 249 -0.37 9.10 6.47
C ALA A 249 0.51 10.19 5.82
N ASP A 250 -0.02 11.41 5.63
CA ASP A 250 0.78 12.53 5.12
C ASP A 250 1.79 13.02 6.17
N ASP A 251 1.44 12.95 7.46
CA ASP A 251 2.33 13.31 8.59
C ASP A 251 3.38 12.22 8.90
N VAL A 252 3.10 10.94 8.60
CA VAL A 252 4.03 9.81 8.81
C VAL A 252 5.16 9.80 7.80
N PHE A 253 4.92 10.31 6.58
CA PHE A 253 5.97 10.45 5.60
C PHE A 253 6.67 11.81 5.74
N ASN A 254 7.64 11.88 6.66
CA ASN A 254 8.63 12.95 6.62
C ASN A 254 9.41 12.82 5.31
N TYR A 255 9.45 13.92 4.53
CA TYR A 255 10.28 13.97 3.33
C TYR A 255 11.71 13.52 3.66
N VAL A 256 12.24 12.63 2.82
CA VAL A 256 13.65 12.28 2.89
C VAL A 256 14.43 13.53 2.50
N GLU A 257 15.31 13.97 3.39
CA GLU A 257 16.27 15.03 3.09
C GLU A 257 17.64 14.43 2.80
N ALA A 258 18.40 15.11 1.95
CA ALA A 258 19.81 14.81 1.75
C ALA A 258 20.62 16.09 1.58
N SER A 259 21.87 16.05 2.02
CA SER A 259 22.89 17.01 1.62
C SER A 259 23.69 16.44 0.45
N ILE A 260 23.95 17.28 -0.55
CA ILE A 260 24.66 16.90 -1.76
C ILE A 260 25.98 17.68 -1.81
N ASP A 261 27.08 16.95 -1.88
CA ASP A 261 28.41 17.48 -2.10
C ASP A 261 28.91 17.02 -3.47
N LEU A 262 28.87 17.92 -4.46
CA LEU A 262 29.33 17.63 -5.83
C LEU A 262 30.86 17.45 -5.89
N ASN A 263 31.61 18.16 -5.05
CA ASN A 263 33.08 18.12 -5.03
C ASN A 263 33.57 16.83 -4.35
N GLY A 264 33.02 16.53 -3.18
CA GLY A 264 33.22 15.27 -2.47
C GLY A 264 32.44 14.10 -3.08
N ARG A 265 31.65 14.32 -4.13
CA ARG A 265 30.85 13.33 -4.88
C ARG A 265 30.03 12.44 -3.96
N THR A 266 29.33 13.07 -3.02
CA THR A 266 28.62 12.37 -1.95
C THR A 266 27.19 12.89 -1.84
N VAL A 267 26.24 11.96 -1.79
CA VAL A 267 24.85 12.21 -1.40
C VAL A 267 24.66 11.57 -0.02
N LYS A 268 24.42 12.41 0.99
CA LYS A 268 24.25 11.96 2.38
C LYS A 268 22.82 12.24 2.83
N TYR A 269 22.05 11.16 3.01
CA TYR A 269 20.67 11.24 3.48
C TYR A 269 20.65 11.58 4.98
N LYS A 270 19.72 12.44 5.40
CA LYS A 270 19.66 12.99 6.76
C LYS A 270 18.63 12.29 7.67
N ASN A 271 17.69 11.53 7.09
CA ASN A 271 16.53 11.00 7.83
C ASN A 271 16.65 9.47 8.03
N PRO A 272 16.61 8.93 9.28
CA PRO A 272 17.15 7.61 9.62
C PRO A 272 16.24 6.40 9.31
N GLY A 273 15.30 6.52 8.37
CA GLY A 273 14.49 5.39 7.93
C GLY A 273 13.00 5.65 8.10
N ILE A 274 12.29 5.65 6.98
CA ILE A 274 10.85 5.53 6.98
C ILE A 274 10.52 4.18 7.62
N ASN A 275 9.68 4.17 8.66
CA ASN A 275 9.14 2.92 9.17
C ASN A 275 8.06 2.44 8.19
N VAL A 276 8.44 1.52 7.30
CA VAL A 276 7.59 1.00 6.23
C VAL A 276 6.32 0.38 6.77
N GLU A 277 6.43 -0.42 7.83
CA GLU A 277 5.29 -1.08 8.46
C GLU A 277 4.30 -0.03 8.97
N ARG A 278 4.79 1.00 9.64
CA ARG A 278 3.95 2.11 10.12
C ARG A 278 3.31 2.88 8.97
N LEU A 279 4.03 3.12 7.88
CA LEU A 279 3.49 3.78 6.69
C LEU A 279 2.35 2.94 6.08
N TYR A 280 2.62 1.66 5.83
CA TYR A 280 1.64 0.72 5.29
C TYR A 280 0.40 0.60 6.19
N GLU A 281 0.62 0.45 7.50
CA GLU A 281 -0.45 0.37 8.49
C GLU A 281 -1.29 1.64 8.55
N SER A 282 -0.66 2.82 8.49
CA SER A 282 -1.38 4.11 8.46
C SER A 282 -2.23 4.26 7.19
N LEU A 283 -1.73 3.77 6.05
CA LEU A 283 -2.47 3.77 4.79
C LEU A 283 -3.66 2.80 4.83
N LEU A 284 -3.47 1.60 5.37
CA LEU A 284 -4.56 0.65 5.59
C LEU A 284 -5.63 1.24 6.51
N GLU A 285 -5.23 1.90 7.59
CA GLU A 285 -6.13 2.47 8.58
C GLU A 285 -7.05 3.52 7.95
N GLN A 286 -6.47 4.42 7.16
CA GLN A 286 -7.24 5.44 6.43
C GLN A 286 -8.28 4.81 5.50
N LEU A 287 -7.91 3.75 4.76
CA LEU A 287 -8.82 3.09 3.84
C LEU A 287 -9.90 2.29 4.59
N ALA A 288 -9.54 1.61 5.67
CA ALA A 288 -10.47 0.87 6.53
C ALA A 288 -11.50 1.83 7.16
N CYS A 289 -11.07 2.98 7.66
CA CYS A 289 -11.95 3.98 8.26
C CYS A 289 -12.95 4.57 7.26
N LYS A 290 -12.51 4.85 6.01
CA LYS A 290 -13.41 5.31 4.94
C LYS A 290 -14.52 4.31 4.61
N ARG A 291 -14.30 3.02 4.87
CA ARG A 291 -15.27 1.94 4.63
C ARG A 291 -15.97 1.46 5.90
N SER A 292 -15.62 2.03 7.05
CA SER A 292 -16.25 1.69 8.32
C SER A 292 -17.68 2.22 8.37
N THR A 293 -18.57 1.48 9.02
CA THR A 293 -19.97 1.88 9.19
C THR A 293 -20.56 1.17 10.41
N ASN A 294 -21.57 1.78 11.02
CA ASN A 294 -22.38 1.19 12.07
C ASN A 294 -23.80 0.81 11.59
N LYS A 295 -24.10 0.98 10.31
CA LYS A 295 -25.40 0.64 9.73
C LYS A 295 -25.47 -0.86 9.43
N LEU A 296 -26.47 -1.55 9.97
CA LEU A 296 -26.61 -3.00 9.86
C LEU A 296 -26.69 -3.46 8.40
N SER A 297 -27.48 -2.80 7.56
CA SER A 297 -27.60 -3.19 6.15
C SER A 297 -26.27 -3.06 5.39
N GLN A 298 -25.50 -2.01 5.67
CA GLN A 298 -24.20 -1.78 5.05
C GLN A 298 -23.16 -2.77 5.57
N LEU A 299 -23.18 -3.10 6.85
CA LEU A 299 -22.31 -4.14 7.43
C LEU A 299 -22.57 -5.52 6.82
N LEU A 300 -23.83 -5.91 6.63
CA LEU A 300 -24.20 -7.19 6.02
C LEU A 300 -23.76 -7.31 4.56
N ASN A 301 -23.82 -6.19 3.82
CA ASN A 301 -23.43 -6.12 2.41
C ASN A 301 -21.94 -5.81 2.21
N SER A 302 -21.20 -5.52 3.28
CA SER A 302 -19.79 -5.13 3.20
C SER A 302 -18.91 -6.31 2.78
N GLU A 303 -18.02 -6.06 1.83
CA GLU A 303 -16.95 -6.99 1.47
C GLU A 303 -15.65 -6.77 2.28
N LEU A 304 -15.62 -5.80 3.21
CA LEU A 304 -14.40 -5.40 3.91
C LEU A 304 -13.67 -6.59 4.55
N PHE A 305 -14.39 -7.40 5.33
CA PHE A 305 -13.79 -8.53 6.05
C PHE A 305 -13.48 -9.73 5.15
N SER A 306 -14.09 -9.83 3.98
CA SER A 306 -13.71 -10.82 2.95
C SER A 306 -12.27 -10.60 2.48
N LYS A 307 -11.82 -9.33 2.48
CA LYS A 307 -10.45 -8.95 2.13
C LYS A 307 -9.46 -9.25 3.24
N VAL A 308 -9.90 -9.44 4.48
CA VAL A 308 -9.01 -9.86 5.58
C VAL A 308 -8.83 -11.37 5.54
N ASN A 309 -9.93 -12.11 5.73
CA ASN A 309 -9.95 -13.56 5.72
C ASN A 309 -11.40 -14.06 5.61
N LYS A 310 -11.65 -15.10 4.80
CA LYS A 310 -12.98 -15.72 4.64
C LYS A 310 -13.58 -16.23 5.95
N THR A 311 -12.76 -16.72 6.89
CA THR A 311 -13.21 -17.17 8.20
C THR A 311 -13.73 -16.01 9.04
N ILE A 312 -13.02 -14.88 9.03
CA ILE A 312 -13.43 -13.66 9.73
C ILE A 312 -14.72 -13.12 9.11
N GLU A 313 -14.81 -13.08 7.79
CA GLU A 313 -16.03 -12.69 7.09
C GLU A 313 -17.24 -13.54 7.50
N ALA A 314 -17.08 -14.87 7.50
CA ALA A 314 -18.15 -15.79 7.87
C ALA A 314 -18.62 -15.57 9.31
N MET A 315 -17.69 -15.36 10.24
CA MET A 315 -17.98 -15.05 11.64
C MET A 315 -18.73 -13.73 11.79
N VAL A 316 -18.23 -12.65 11.19
CA VAL A 316 -18.87 -11.32 11.22
C VAL A 316 -20.27 -11.37 10.63
N LYS A 317 -20.44 -12.00 9.46
CA LYS A 317 -21.76 -12.16 8.82
C LYS A 317 -22.70 -13.02 9.66
N HIS A 318 -22.21 -14.07 10.32
CA HIS A 318 -23.02 -14.90 11.20
C HIS A 318 -23.62 -14.07 12.34
N GLU A 319 -22.79 -13.28 13.03
CA GLU A 319 -23.24 -12.46 14.17
C GLU A 319 -24.17 -11.32 13.75
N LEU A 320 -23.90 -10.66 12.64
CA LEU A 320 -24.79 -9.63 12.09
C LEU A 320 -26.14 -10.22 11.63
N ASN A 321 -26.15 -11.43 11.05
CA ASN A 321 -27.39 -12.11 10.69
C ASN A 321 -28.19 -12.55 11.92
N ASN A 322 -27.52 -13.01 12.99
CA ASN A 322 -28.17 -13.30 14.26
C ASN A 322 -28.85 -12.04 14.81
N MET A 323 -28.18 -10.89 14.73
CA MET A 323 -28.76 -9.62 15.13
C MET A 323 -29.99 -9.26 14.29
N LYS A 324 -29.88 -9.32 12.96
CA LYS A 324 -31.01 -9.06 12.04
C LYS A 324 -32.21 -9.95 12.36
N ASN A 325 -31.98 -11.26 12.50
CA ASN A 325 -33.02 -12.23 12.84
C ASN A 325 -33.64 -11.96 14.22
N GLY A 326 -32.84 -11.51 15.19
CA GLY A 326 -33.33 -11.09 16.50
C GLY A 326 -34.25 -9.88 16.39
N ILE A 327 -33.86 -8.87 15.61
CA ILE A 327 -34.69 -7.68 15.35
C ILE A 327 -36.00 -8.07 14.68
N ASP A 328 -35.95 -8.91 13.64
CA ASP A 328 -37.13 -9.35 12.89
C ASP A 328 -38.12 -10.16 13.76
N ARG A 329 -37.65 -10.76 14.86
CA ARG A 329 -38.45 -11.55 15.82
C ARG A 329 -38.66 -10.85 17.16
N ALA A 330 -38.25 -9.59 17.28
CA ALA A 330 -38.30 -8.88 18.54
C ALA A 330 -39.75 -8.70 19.02
N SER A 331 -39.94 -8.62 20.34
CA SER A 331 -41.27 -8.45 20.91
C SER A 331 -41.92 -7.13 20.45
N PRO A 332 -43.27 -7.03 20.44
CA PRO A 332 -43.95 -5.79 20.08
C PRO A 332 -43.48 -4.56 20.86
N ASP A 333 -43.13 -4.74 22.14
CA ASP A 333 -42.61 -3.66 22.99
C ASP A 333 -41.23 -3.19 22.55
N VAL A 334 -40.33 -4.12 22.20
CA VAL A 334 -39.00 -3.78 21.68
C VAL A 334 -39.12 -3.11 20.31
N MET A 335 -39.99 -3.63 19.44
CA MET A 335 -40.25 -3.01 18.14
C MET A 335 -40.86 -1.63 18.26
N LYS A 336 -41.73 -1.40 19.24
CA LYS A 336 -42.26 -0.06 19.56
C LYS A 336 -41.14 0.89 19.97
N GLN A 337 -40.25 0.47 20.87
CA GLN A 337 -39.08 1.27 21.28
C GLN A 337 -38.19 1.61 20.06
N LEU A 338 -37.83 0.61 19.25
CA LEU A 338 -37.03 0.84 18.04
C LEU A 338 -37.72 1.77 17.04
N ASN A 339 -39.03 1.62 16.83
CA ASN A 339 -39.80 2.50 15.92
C ASN A 339 -39.92 3.94 16.45
N ASN A 340 -39.79 4.15 17.77
CA ASN A 340 -39.68 5.47 18.38
C ASN A 340 -38.24 6.02 18.38
N ASN A 341 -37.31 5.37 17.67
CA ASN A 341 -35.87 5.66 17.66
C ASN A 341 -35.20 5.58 19.04
N GLU A 342 -35.77 4.79 19.96
CA GLU A 342 -35.16 4.53 21.26
C GLU A 342 -34.01 3.53 21.13
N LYS A 343 -33.01 3.68 22.00
CA LYS A 343 -31.83 2.81 22.05
C LYS A 343 -32.17 1.55 22.85
N VAL A 344 -32.11 0.39 22.20
CA VAL A 344 -32.42 -0.90 22.81
C VAL A 344 -31.15 -1.74 22.94
N LYS A 345 -30.91 -2.35 24.09
CA LYS A 345 -29.79 -3.29 24.29
C LYS A 345 -29.98 -4.55 23.46
N TYR A 346 -28.89 -5.07 22.89
CA TYR A 346 -28.94 -6.25 22.04
C TYR A 346 -29.50 -7.48 22.78
N SER A 347 -29.23 -7.60 24.08
CA SER A 347 -29.82 -8.62 24.96
C SER A 347 -31.36 -8.65 24.96
N LYS A 348 -32.04 -7.50 24.78
CA LYS A 348 -33.52 -7.43 24.70
C LYS A 348 -34.08 -7.89 23.36
N VAL A 349 -33.24 -7.93 22.33
CA VAL A 349 -33.59 -8.31 20.96
C VAL A 349 -33.42 -9.82 20.75
N LEU A 350 -32.58 -10.47 21.56
CA LEU A 350 -32.38 -11.92 21.49
C LEU A 350 -33.56 -12.69 22.11
N PRO A 351 -33.96 -13.84 21.52
CA PRO A 351 -35.02 -14.67 22.09
C PRO A 351 -34.65 -15.17 23.49
N TRP A 352 -35.61 -15.08 24.40
CA TRP A 352 -35.50 -15.21 25.86
C TRP A 352 -34.97 -16.53 26.44
N GLU A 353 -34.63 -17.53 25.61
CA GLU A 353 -34.46 -18.91 26.10
C GLU A 353 -33.06 -19.27 26.56
N CYS A 354 -32.06 -18.39 26.43
CA CYS A 354 -30.69 -18.73 26.81
C CYS A 354 -29.96 -17.56 27.46
N VAL A 355 -29.70 -17.70 28.76
CA VAL A 355 -28.70 -17.02 29.61
C VAL A 355 -29.30 -16.05 30.64
N GLU A 356 -28.84 -16.19 31.89
CA GLU A 356 -29.06 -15.26 33.00
C GLU A 356 -28.68 -13.84 32.57
N ARG A 357 -29.61 -12.88 32.75
CA ARG A 357 -29.30 -11.47 32.50
C ARG A 357 -28.21 -11.02 33.47
N GLN A 358 -27.03 -10.77 32.95
CA GLN A 358 -26.08 -9.90 33.62
C GLN A 358 -26.46 -8.48 33.19
N ASP A 359 -26.90 -7.64 34.14
CA ASP A 359 -27.30 -6.26 33.82
C ASP A 359 -26.10 -5.37 33.45
N GLU A 360 -24.87 -5.85 33.65
CA GLU A 360 -23.65 -5.09 33.40
C GLU A 360 -22.84 -5.60 32.19
N CYS A 361 -22.42 -4.65 31.35
CA CYS A 361 -21.43 -4.90 30.31
C CYS A 361 -20.07 -5.26 30.94
N SER A 362 -19.67 -6.52 30.78
CA SER A 362 -18.34 -7.06 31.14
C SER A 362 -17.68 -7.67 29.89
N PRO A 363 -16.97 -6.86 29.09
CA PRO A 363 -16.58 -7.28 27.74
C PRO A 363 -15.40 -8.25 27.70
N CYS A 364 -14.52 -8.22 28.71
CA CYS A 364 -13.36 -9.09 28.84
C CYS A 364 -13.24 -9.67 30.25
N PRO A 365 -14.12 -10.61 30.64
CA PRO A 365 -14.07 -11.24 31.96
C PRO A 365 -12.75 -12.00 32.12
N GLY A 366 -11.98 -11.65 33.15
CA GLY A 366 -10.67 -12.25 33.41
C GLY A 366 -9.58 -11.85 32.41
N GLY A 367 -9.74 -10.72 31.70
CA GLY A 367 -8.75 -10.22 30.75
C GLY A 367 -8.72 -10.94 29.40
N ASN A 368 -9.64 -11.87 29.15
CA ASN A 368 -9.67 -12.67 27.93
C ASN A 368 -10.58 -12.04 26.86
N ASP A 369 -10.03 -11.76 25.68
CA ASP A 369 -10.74 -11.18 24.53
C ASP A 369 -11.50 -12.23 23.68
N ARG A 370 -11.50 -13.51 24.08
CA ARG A 370 -12.15 -14.61 23.35
C ARG A 370 -13.62 -14.35 23.04
N ASN A 371 -14.41 -13.87 24.00
CA ASN A 371 -15.83 -13.62 23.78
C ASN A 371 -16.02 -12.44 22.81
N LEU A 372 -15.16 -11.43 22.92
CA LEU A 372 -15.17 -10.28 22.02
C LEU A 372 -14.91 -10.72 20.58
N ILE A 373 -13.85 -11.50 20.36
CA ILE A 373 -13.47 -12.02 19.04
C ILE A 373 -14.55 -12.96 18.51
N ALA A 374 -14.98 -13.95 19.30
CA ALA A 374 -15.95 -14.97 18.87
C ALA A 374 -17.29 -14.37 18.42
N HIS A 375 -17.69 -13.24 19.00
CA HIS A 375 -18.94 -12.55 18.66
C HIS A 375 -18.75 -11.30 17.81
N ALA A 376 -17.60 -11.15 17.13
CA ALA A 376 -17.30 -10.01 16.25
C ALA A 376 -17.51 -8.64 16.93
N GLY A 377 -17.30 -8.55 18.24
CA GLY A 377 -17.54 -7.35 19.04
C GLY A 377 -18.99 -7.11 19.46
N LEU A 378 -19.95 -7.93 19.00
CA LEU A 378 -21.39 -7.76 19.24
C LEU A 378 -21.83 -8.41 20.57
N LEU A 379 -21.24 -7.95 21.67
CA LEU A 379 -21.55 -8.47 23.01
C LEU A 379 -22.93 -8.00 23.48
N ARG A 380 -23.74 -8.94 23.99
CA ARG A 380 -25.18 -8.75 24.28
C ARG A 380 -25.49 -7.52 25.14
N GLU A 381 -24.72 -7.32 26.21
CA GLU A 381 -24.95 -6.23 27.18
C GLU A 381 -24.15 -4.95 26.87
N CYS A 382 -23.13 -5.07 26.01
CA CYS A 382 -22.31 -3.94 25.58
C CYS A 382 -22.76 -3.36 24.23
N THR A 383 -23.71 -4.00 23.55
CA THR A 383 -24.19 -3.59 22.24
C THR A 383 -25.62 -3.08 22.34
N SER A 384 -25.92 -2.08 21.51
CA SER A 384 -27.20 -1.42 21.47
C SER A 384 -27.58 -1.08 20.04
N ILE A 385 -28.88 -1.09 19.78
CA ILE A 385 -29.47 -0.97 18.46
C ILE A 385 -30.47 0.17 18.52
N ARG A 386 -30.45 1.02 17.51
CA ARG A 386 -31.41 2.10 17.33
C ARG A 386 -31.85 2.14 15.88
N LYS A 387 -33.13 2.34 15.62
CA LYS A 387 -33.62 2.55 14.26
C LYS A 387 -33.16 3.92 13.75
N SER A 388 -32.76 3.97 12.49
CA SER A 388 -32.42 5.20 11.78
C SER A 388 -32.96 5.08 10.36
N ASP A 389 -34.01 5.83 10.05
CA ASP A 389 -34.72 5.78 8.78
C ASP A 389 -35.23 4.35 8.47
N SER A 390 -34.77 3.75 7.37
CA SER A 390 -35.09 2.39 6.93
C SER A 390 -34.08 1.34 7.39
N ASP A 391 -33.15 1.68 8.29
CA ASP A 391 -32.07 0.80 8.74
C ASP A 391 -31.91 0.84 10.27
N TYR A 392 -30.94 0.08 10.77
CA TYR A 392 -30.55 0.04 12.17
C TYR A 392 -29.10 0.48 12.33
N VAL A 393 -28.88 1.39 13.26
CA VAL A 393 -27.56 1.82 13.71
C VAL A 393 -27.19 1.01 14.95
N ILE A 394 -25.99 0.45 14.96
CA ILE A 394 -25.48 -0.38 16.05
C ILE A 394 -24.37 0.39 16.78
N GLU A 395 -24.48 0.49 18.10
CA GLU A 395 -23.54 1.19 18.95
C GLU A 395 -22.99 0.22 20.01
N ILE A 396 -21.69 0.28 20.25
CA ILE A 396 -21.02 -0.45 21.33
C ILE A 396 -20.67 0.50 22.48
N ASP A 397 -20.60 -0.06 23.69
CA ASP A 397 -20.12 0.63 24.89
C ASP A 397 -18.61 0.88 24.82
N ASP A 398 -18.14 2.04 25.31
CA ASP A 398 -16.71 2.39 25.31
C ASP A 398 -15.88 1.40 26.15
N LYS A 399 -16.48 0.71 27.13
CA LYS A 399 -15.83 -0.39 27.86
C LYS A 399 -15.32 -1.51 26.95
N VAL A 400 -15.89 -1.68 25.76
CA VAL A 400 -15.44 -2.68 24.79
C VAL A 400 -14.04 -2.33 24.25
N LEU A 401 -13.68 -1.05 24.20
CA LEU A 401 -12.40 -0.60 23.66
C LEU A 401 -11.23 -1.01 24.55
N SER A 402 -11.42 -1.07 25.88
CA SER A 402 -10.34 -1.46 26.81
C SER A 402 -9.86 -2.90 26.62
N CYS A 403 -10.63 -3.73 25.91
CA CYS A 403 -10.23 -5.08 25.54
C CYS A 403 -9.11 -5.14 24.51
N LEU A 404 -8.87 -4.05 23.75
CA LEU A 404 -7.75 -3.95 22.82
C LEU A 404 -6.46 -3.44 23.48
N ASP A 405 -6.55 -2.80 24.65
CA ASP A 405 -5.35 -2.28 25.34
C ASP A 405 -4.63 -3.36 26.15
N ASN A 406 -5.35 -4.37 26.68
CA ASN A 406 -4.76 -5.44 27.49
C ASN A 406 -3.79 -6.36 26.73
N THR A 407 -3.76 -6.33 25.40
CA THR A 407 -2.77 -7.07 24.58
C THR A 407 -1.42 -6.35 24.47
N ARG A 408 -1.30 -5.11 24.95
CA ARG A 408 -0.08 -4.30 24.84
C ARG A 408 0.84 -4.39 26.05
N ASP A 409 0.34 -4.81 27.21
CA ASP A 409 1.10 -4.88 28.47
C ASP A 409 1.87 -6.20 28.69
N GLU A 410 1.80 -7.16 27.74
CA GLU A 410 2.47 -8.47 27.86
C GLU A 410 3.73 -8.65 26.99
N ASN A 411 4.32 -7.59 26.41
CA ASN A 411 5.60 -7.67 25.67
C ASN A 411 6.65 -6.65 26.09
#